data_AF-K0SZK3-F1
#
_entry.id   AF-K0SZK3-F1
#
_cell.length_a   1.000
_cell.length_b   1.000
_cell.length_c   1.000
_cell.angle_alpha   90.00
_cell.angle_beta   90.00
_cell.angle_gamma   90.00
#
_symmetry.space_group_name_H-M   'P 1'
#
loop_
_entity.id
_entity.type
_entity.pdbx_description
1 polymer ?
#
loop_
_entity_poly.entity_id
_entity_poly.type
_entity_poly.pdbx_seq_one_letter_code
_entity_poly.pdbx_strand_id
1 'polypeptide(L)'
;MAASPMYKRAKLSIPPSTKTIGTHSGTFQADEALGVWILRQLPEYRNSAVVRSRDPDTLVKCDIVIDVGGVYDHATLRYDHHQRGYDERFAKKAKPDGTEVERCTKLSASGLVYRHYGKELISTYYPNLSSELVELAYTKMYNEFMEAIDAIDTGVEPIPSDAK
;
A
#
# COMPACT_ATOMS: atom_id res chain seq x y z
N MET A 1 -31.57 -11.79 17.67
CA MET A 1 -31.03 -10.57 17.02
C MET A 1 -30.69 -10.93 15.58
N ALA A 2 -31.11 -10.14 14.59
CA ALA A 2 -30.72 -10.40 13.20
C ALA A 2 -29.20 -10.24 13.06
N ALA A 3 -28.52 -11.21 12.44
CA ALA A 3 -27.10 -11.10 12.15
C ALA A 3 -26.84 -9.87 11.27
N SER A 4 -25.85 -9.06 11.62
CA SER A 4 -25.44 -7.93 10.77
C SER A 4 -25.02 -8.45 9.39
N PRO A 5 -25.34 -7.76 8.29
CA PRO A 5 -24.96 -8.23 6.96
C PRO A 5 -23.43 -8.30 6.84
N MET A 6 -22.92 -9.45 6.37
CA MET A 6 -21.48 -9.73 6.24
C MET A 6 -20.74 -8.66 5.41
N TYR A 7 -21.38 -8.14 4.37
CA TYR A 7 -20.80 -7.17 3.43
C TYR A 7 -21.12 -5.71 3.79
N LYS A 8 -21.67 -5.44 4.98
CA LYS A 8 -22.00 -4.07 5.39
C LYS A 8 -20.72 -3.33 5.79
N ARG A 9 -20.37 -2.30 5.03
CA ARG A 9 -19.25 -1.41 5.35
C ARG A 9 -19.45 -0.75 6.72
N ALA A 10 -18.45 -0.85 7.59
CA ALA A 10 -18.40 -0.19 8.88
C ALA A 10 -18.29 1.34 8.71
N LYS A 11 -18.98 2.09 9.57
CA LYS A 11 -18.82 3.54 9.67
C LYS A 11 -17.76 3.83 10.72
N LEU A 12 -16.64 4.42 10.30
CA LEU A 12 -15.59 4.87 11.22
C LEU A 12 -15.86 6.31 11.62
N SER A 13 -16.34 6.53 12.84
CA SER A 13 -16.46 7.86 13.45
C SER A 13 -15.34 8.07 14.47
N ILE A 14 -14.10 8.10 13.96
CA ILE A 14 -12.87 8.22 14.76
C ILE A 14 -12.29 9.62 14.52
N PRO A 15 -11.83 10.34 15.57
CA PRO A 15 -11.18 11.64 15.40
C PRO A 15 -9.90 11.51 14.56
N PRO A 16 -9.38 12.63 14.01
CA PRO A 16 -8.07 12.63 13.39
C PRO A 16 -6.98 12.13 14.36
N SER A 17 -6.07 11.31 13.83
CA SER A 17 -4.89 10.86 14.54
C SER A 17 -3.88 11.99 14.70
N THR A 18 -3.13 11.95 15.81
CA THR A 18 -1.98 12.83 16.05
C THR A 18 -0.72 12.34 15.34
N LYS A 19 -0.75 11.13 14.77
CA LYS A 19 0.37 10.59 14.00
C LYS A 19 0.54 11.36 12.69
N THR A 20 1.74 11.28 12.16
CA THR A 20 2.17 12.02 10.97
C THR A 20 2.74 11.10 9.90
N ILE A 21 2.39 11.39 8.64
CA ILE A 21 2.87 10.65 7.48
C ILE A 21 3.86 11.52 6.72
N GLY A 22 5.13 11.13 6.67
CA GLY A 22 6.16 11.78 5.89
C GLY A 22 6.18 11.27 4.45
N THR A 23 6.36 12.17 3.48
CA THR A 23 6.59 11.82 2.06
C THR A 23 7.42 12.89 1.35
N HIS A 24 7.87 12.62 0.12
CA HIS A 24 8.70 13.55 -0.65
C HIS A 24 7.97 14.89 -0.93
N SER A 25 8.76 15.95 -1.12
CA SER A 25 8.28 17.29 -1.48
C SER A 25 8.26 17.55 -2.99
N GLY A 26 8.22 16.50 -3.81
CA GLY A 26 8.21 16.60 -5.27
C GLY A 26 6.84 16.94 -5.87
N THR A 27 6.69 16.63 -7.16
CA THR A 27 5.38 16.59 -7.82
C THR A 27 4.48 15.55 -7.16
N PHE A 28 3.17 15.73 -7.24
CA PHE A 28 2.25 14.70 -6.75
C PHE A 28 2.23 13.52 -7.72
N GLN A 29 2.55 12.33 -7.24
CA GLN A 29 2.41 11.07 -7.98
C GLN A 29 1.13 10.35 -7.52
N ALA A 30 0.69 9.38 -8.32
CA ALA A 30 -0.40 8.51 -7.90
C ALA A 30 0.04 7.58 -6.76
N ASP A 31 1.33 7.26 -6.70
CA ASP A 31 1.91 6.33 -5.74
C ASP A 31 1.80 6.84 -4.30
N GLU A 32 2.48 7.94 -3.96
CA GLU A 32 2.47 8.46 -2.60
C GLU A 32 1.07 8.94 -2.18
N ALA A 33 0.30 9.49 -3.12
CA ALA A 33 -1.10 9.88 -2.86
C ALA A 33 -1.97 8.69 -2.45
N LEU A 34 -1.84 7.54 -3.13
CA LEU A 34 -2.56 6.31 -2.80
C LEU A 34 -2.05 5.71 -1.49
N GLY A 35 -0.74 5.67 -1.27
CA GLY A 35 -0.14 5.18 -0.02
C GLY A 35 -0.63 5.98 1.20
N VAL A 36 -0.63 7.31 1.11
CA VAL A 36 -1.21 8.20 2.14
C VAL A 36 -2.69 7.90 2.36
N TRP A 37 -3.46 7.69 1.28
CA TRP A 37 -4.89 7.41 1.39
C TRP A 37 -5.16 6.06 2.09
N ILE A 38 -4.40 5.01 1.75
CA ILE A 38 -4.49 3.68 2.39
C ILE A 38 -4.23 3.81 3.89
N LEU A 39 -3.16 4.49 4.30
CA LEU A 39 -2.84 4.69 5.71
C LEU A 39 -3.97 5.46 6.41
N ARG A 40 -4.45 6.57 5.83
CA ARG A 40 -5.55 7.37 6.42
C ARG A 40 -6.89 6.63 6.52
N GLN A 41 -7.03 5.47 5.89
CA GLN A 41 -8.20 4.61 6.05
C GLN A 41 -8.14 3.76 7.33
N LEU A 42 -6.97 3.59 7.92
CA LEU A 42 -6.79 2.87 9.18
C LEU A 42 -7.09 3.78 10.38
N PRO A 43 -7.57 3.22 11.51
CA PRO A 43 -7.76 3.97 12.75
C PRO A 43 -6.49 4.67 13.24
N GLU A 44 -5.34 3.99 13.18
CA GLU A 44 -4.06 4.51 13.68
C GLU A 44 -3.64 5.81 12.98
N TYR A 45 -3.87 5.91 11.67
CA TYR A 45 -3.48 7.06 10.87
C TYR A 45 -4.67 7.89 10.38
N ARG A 46 -5.86 7.73 10.99
CA ARG A 46 -7.09 8.34 10.48
C ARG A 46 -6.92 9.84 10.29
N ASN A 47 -7.06 10.34 9.06
CA ASN A 47 -6.89 11.77 8.73
C ASN A 47 -5.57 12.41 9.24
N SER A 48 -4.51 11.62 9.46
CA SER A 48 -3.20 12.09 9.92
C SER A 48 -2.67 13.24 9.09
N ALA A 49 -1.94 14.16 9.70
CA ALA A 49 -1.23 15.20 8.97
C ALA A 49 -0.17 14.60 8.05
N VAL A 50 0.02 15.22 6.87
CA VAL A 50 1.03 14.81 5.90
C VAL A 50 2.14 15.84 5.90
N VAL A 51 3.36 15.38 6.13
CA VAL A 51 4.59 16.19 6.11
C VAL A 51 5.31 15.91 4.79
N ARG A 52 5.39 16.92 3.91
CA ARG A 52 6.10 16.83 2.63
C ARG A 52 7.50 17.39 2.76
N SER A 53 8.52 16.55 2.72
CA SER A 53 9.92 16.97 2.87
C SER A 53 10.88 15.97 2.21
N ARG A 54 12.12 16.40 1.96
CA ARG A 54 13.27 15.51 1.68
C ARG A 54 14.38 15.63 2.72
N ASP A 55 14.18 16.48 3.72
CA ASP A 55 15.12 16.69 4.82
C ASP A 55 15.05 15.51 5.81
N PRO A 56 16.13 14.74 6.00
CA PRO A 56 16.14 13.61 6.93
C PRO A 56 15.75 13.98 8.36
N ASP A 57 16.15 15.17 8.84
CA ASP A 57 15.86 15.64 10.21
C ASP A 57 14.38 15.99 10.42
N THR A 58 13.68 16.31 9.33
CA THR A 58 12.22 16.44 9.32
C THR A 58 11.55 15.06 9.27
N LEU A 59 12.03 14.18 8.39
CA LEU A 59 11.42 12.87 8.16
C LEU A 59 11.57 11.92 9.35
N VAL A 60 12.67 11.99 10.09
CA VAL A 60 12.89 11.17 11.30
C VAL A 60 11.85 11.42 12.40
N LYS A 61 11.22 12.60 12.40
CA LYS A 61 10.17 12.98 13.36
C LYS A 61 8.79 12.44 12.98
N CYS A 62 8.62 11.94 11.75
CA CYS A 62 7.35 11.38 11.30
C CYS A 62 7.18 9.94 11.80
N ASP A 63 5.95 9.58 12.14
CA ASP A 63 5.61 8.22 12.62
C ASP A 63 5.83 7.16 11.53
N ILE A 64 5.48 7.49 10.30
CA ILE A 64 5.63 6.64 9.12
C ILE A 64 6.13 7.49 7.96
N VAL A 65 7.05 6.96 7.16
CA VAL A 65 7.59 7.66 5.98
C VAL A 65 7.46 6.77 4.76
N ILE A 66 6.92 7.34 3.68
CA ILE A 66 6.70 6.64 2.41
C ILE A 66 7.29 7.43 1.26
N ASP A 67 7.78 6.72 0.24
CA ASP A 67 8.26 7.29 -1.03
C ASP A 67 9.41 8.31 -0.90
N VAL A 68 10.16 8.23 0.21
CA VAL A 68 11.34 9.06 0.45
C VAL A 68 12.22 8.45 1.54
N GLY A 69 13.52 8.72 1.48
CA GLY A 69 14.49 8.38 2.53
C GLY A 69 15.40 7.19 2.20
N GLY A 70 15.18 6.51 1.07
CA GLY A 70 16.03 5.46 0.55
C GLY A 70 16.03 4.20 1.40
N VAL A 71 14.96 3.91 2.16
CA VAL A 71 14.86 2.74 3.03
C VAL A 71 13.48 2.08 2.94
N TYR A 72 13.47 0.77 2.74
CA TYR A 72 12.32 -0.07 3.02
C TYR A 72 12.62 -0.94 4.24
N ASP A 73 11.88 -0.69 5.32
CA ASP A 73 11.94 -1.46 6.55
C ASP A 73 10.60 -1.30 7.29
N HIS A 74 9.85 -2.39 7.38
CA HIS A 74 8.55 -2.39 8.06
C HIS A 74 8.70 -2.16 9.56
N ALA A 75 9.78 -2.62 10.20
CA ALA A 75 9.97 -2.47 11.64
C ALA A 75 10.19 -1.00 12.04
N THR A 76 10.79 -0.20 11.16
CA THR A 76 10.99 1.24 11.36
C THR A 76 10.01 2.11 10.58
N LEU A 77 8.98 1.50 9.97
CA LEU A 77 7.91 2.17 9.23
C LEU A 77 8.46 3.09 8.12
N ARG A 78 9.38 2.54 7.32
CA ARG A 78 9.96 3.19 6.14
C ARG A 78 9.59 2.41 4.89
N TYR A 79 8.99 3.09 3.93
CA TYR A 79 8.42 2.48 2.72
C TYR A 79 8.84 3.25 1.48
N ASP A 80 10.14 3.25 1.21
CA ASP A 80 10.70 3.78 -0.04
C ASP A 80 11.17 2.61 -0.93
N HIS A 81 11.18 2.79 -2.24
CA HIS A 81 11.58 1.80 -3.26
C HIS A 81 12.77 2.27 -4.13
N HIS A 82 13.30 3.47 -3.89
CA HIS A 82 14.36 4.08 -4.69
C HIS A 82 15.77 3.53 -4.44
N GLN A 83 15.93 2.43 -3.69
CA GLN A 83 17.25 1.90 -3.35
C GLN A 83 17.89 1.17 -4.54
N ARG A 84 19.21 1.29 -4.64
CA ARG A 84 19.98 0.50 -5.61
C ARG A 84 19.80 -0.99 -5.31
N GLY A 85 19.38 -1.76 -6.30
CA GLY A 85 19.17 -3.21 -6.16
C GLY A 85 17.83 -3.58 -5.52
N TYR A 86 16.92 -2.63 -5.30
CA TYR A 86 15.57 -2.92 -4.83
C TYR A 86 14.85 -3.90 -5.76
N ASP A 87 14.28 -4.97 -5.18
CA ASP A 87 13.58 -6.04 -5.91
C ASP A 87 12.42 -6.63 -5.09
N GLU A 88 11.81 -5.80 -4.23
CA GLU A 88 10.63 -6.24 -3.48
C GLU A 88 9.42 -6.38 -4.40
N ARG A 89 8.76 -7.52 -4.29
CA ARG A 89 7.61 -7.91 -5.12
C ARG A 89 6.46 -8.32 -4.23
N PHE A 90 5.25 -8.21 -4.74
CA PHE A 90 4.09 -8.79 -4.07
C PHE A 90 4.10 -10.32 -4.16
N ALA A 91 3.23 -10.97 -3.39
CA ALA A 91 3.05 -12.42 -3.45
C ALA A 91 2.84 -12.91 -4.89
N LYS A 92 3.34 -14.12 -5.19
CA LYS A 92 3.27 -14.75 -6.51
C LYS A 92 1.87 -14.67 -7.11
N LYS A 93 1.80 -14.56 -8.43
CA LYS A 93 0.53 -14.51 -9.15
C LYS A 93 0.11 -15.93 -9.52
N ALA A 94 -1.06 -16.35 -9.03
CA ALA A 94 -1.68 -17.60 -9.46
C ALA A 94 -2.21 -17.46 -10.90
N LYS A 95 -1.94 -18.48 -11.71
CA LYS A 95 -2.47 -18.65 -13.07
C LYS A 95 -3.80 -19.41 -13.05
N PRO A 96 -4.59 -19.36 -14.15
CA PRO A 96 -5.84 -20.13 -14.26
C PRO A 96 -5.66 -21.64 -14.09
N ASP A 97 -4.48 -22.18 -14.38
CA ASP A 97 -4.13 -23.59 -14.21
C ASP A 97 -3.68 -23.97 -12.78
N GLY A 98 -3.72 -23.02 -11.84
CA GLY A 98 -3.31 -23.21 -10.45
C GLY A 98 -1.79 -23.09 -10.21
N THR A 99 -0.98 -22.88 -11.24
CA THR A 99 0.46 -22.65 -11.06
C THR A 99 0.74 -21.22 -10.61
N GLU A 100 1.83 -21.00 -9.88
CA GLU A 100 2.25 -19.68 -9.42
C GLU A 100 3.46 -19.17 -10.19
N VAL A 101 3.48 -17.88 -10.50
CA VAL A 101 4.62 -17.21 -11.14
C VAL A 101 5.08 -16.01 -10.34
N GLU A 102 6.39 -15.77 -10.38
CA GLU A 102 6.97 -14.52 -9.89
C GLU A 102 6.43 -13.34 -10.70
N ARG A 103 6.21 -12.21 -10.02
CA ARG A 103 5.77 -10.98 -10.68
C ARG A 103 6.97 -10.27 -11.29
N CYS A 104 6.81 -9.74 -12.49
CA CYS A 104 7.80 -8.83 -13.10
C CYS A 104 7.74 -7.42 -12.48
N THR A 105 6.62 -7.04 -11.89
CA THR A 105 6.42 -5.74 -11.25
C THR A 105 7.04 -5.69 -9.86
N LYS A 106 7.83 -4.64 -9.59
CA LYS A 106 8.34 -4.33 -8.25
C LYS A 106 7.35 -3.43 -7.53
N LEU A 107 7.31 -3.49 -6.20
CA LEU A 107 6.41 -2.64 -5.42
C LEU A 107 6.89 -1.19 -5.41
N SER A 108 6.01 -0.24 -5.67
CA SER A 108 6.23 1.18 -5.33
C SER A 108 5.87 1.43 -3.86
N ALA A 109 5.89 2.69 -3.39
CA ALA A 109 5.61 2.98 -1.98
C ALA A 109 4.16 2.59 -1.58
N SER A 110 3.16 2.82 -2.44
CA SER A 110 1.79 2.39 -2.18
C SER A 110 1.63 0.88 -2.21
N GLY A 111 2.34 0.16 -3.08
CA GLY A 111 2.39 -1.30 -3.07
C GLY A 111 3.01 -1.85 -1.80
N LEU A 112 4.10 -1.24 -1.33
CA LEU A 112 4.75 -1.56 -0.06
C LEU A 112 3.79 -1.34 1.12
N VAL A 113 3.09 -0.21 1.17
CA VAL A 113 2.06 0.07 2.18
C VAL A 113 0.93 -0.94 2.08
N TYR A 114 0.39 -1.21 0.89
CA TYR A 114 -0.70 -2.15 0.69
C TYR A 114 -0.32 -3.56 1.12
N ARG A 115 0.93 -3.99 0.86
CA ARG A 115 1.44 -5.29 1.28
C ARG A 115 1.25 -5.52 2.78
N HIS A 116 1.56 -4.52 3.60
CA HIS A 116 1.48 -4.65 5.06
C HIS A 116 0.10 -4.32 5.63
N TYR A 117 -0.59 -3.34 5.05
CA TYR A 117 -1.81 -2.79 5.63
C TYR A 117 -3.10 -3.14 4.89
N GLY A 118 -3.03 -3.74 3.70
CA GLY A 118 -4.19 -3.99 2.84
C GLY A 118 -5.24 -4.89 3.51
N LYS A 119 -4.81 -5.95 4.19
CA LYS A 119 -5.70 -6.85 4.93
C LYS A 119 -6.35 -6.16 6.13
N GLU A 120 -5.59 -5.34 6.85
CA GLU A 120 -6.09 -4.55 7.97
C GLU A 120 -7.12 -3.51 7.49
N LEU A 121 -6.86 -2.82 6.37
CA LEU A 121 -7.79 -1.88 5.77
C LEU A 121 -9.12 -2.56 5.42
N ILE A 122 -9.05 -3.72 4.74
CA ILE A 122 -10.25 -4.49 4.37
C ILE A 122 -11.02 -4.89 5.63
N SER A 123 -10.34 -5.44 6.63
CA SER A 123 -10.95 -5.89 7.90
C SER A 123 -11.54 -4.73 8.70
N THR A 124 -10.91 -3.55 8.67
CA THR A 124 -11.39 -2.33 9.33
C THR A 124 -12.77 -1.92 8.79
N TYR A 125 -12.95 -1.99 7.47
CA TYR A 125 -14.22 -1.61 6.84
C TYR A 125 -15.23 -2.76 6.74
N TYR A 126 -14.79 -4.01 6.79
CA TYR A 126 -15.65 -5.19 6.69
C TYR A 126 -15.30 -6.22 7.78
N PRO A 127 -15.55 -5.89 9.06
CA PRO A 127 -15.09 -6.70 10.21
C PRO A 127 -15.76 -8.06 10.33
N ASN A 128 -16.82 -8.32 9.56
CA ASN A 128 -17.54 -9.59 9.56
C ASN A 128 -17.08 -10.54 8.46
N LEU A 129 -16.11 -10.15 7.62
CA LEU A 129 -15.55 -11.08 6.62
C LEU A 129 -14.72 -12.16 7.30
N SER A 130 -14.78 -13.37 6.76
CA SER A 130 -13.82 -14.42 7.12
C SER A 130 -12.42 -14.07 6.62
N SER A 131 -11.41 -14.67 7.23
CA SER A 131 -10.01 -14.53 6.79
C SER A 131 -9.81 -14.91 5.32
N GLU A 132 -10.53 -15.93 4.83
CA GLU A 132 -10.50 -16.38 3.43
C GLU A 132 -11.03 -15.30 2.47
N LEU A 133 -12.12 -14.62 2.84
CA LEU A 133 -12.68 -13.53 2.04
C LEU A 133 -11.82 -12.27 2.08
N VAL A 134 -11.17 -12.00 3.22
CA VAL A 134 -10.16 -10.92 3.32
C VAL A 134 -8.98 -11.23 2.41
N GLU A 135 -8.48 -12.46 2.41
CA GLU A 135 -7.39 -12.89 1.51
C GLU A 135 -7.78 -12.72 0.05
N LEU A 136 -8.95 -13.24 -0.32
CA LEU A 136 -9.48 -13.13 -1.69
C LEU A 136 -9.56 -11.67 -2.14
N ALA A 137 -10.12 -10.79 -1.30
CA ALA A 137 -10.24 -9.37 -1.61
C ALA A 137 -8.86 -8.68 -1.69
N TYR A 138 -7.93 -9.03 -0.79
CA TYR A 138 -6.57 -8.52 -0.77
C TYR A 138 -5.81 -8.86 -2.05
N THR A 139 -5.84 -10.14 -2.44
CA THR A 139 -5.18 -10.63 -3.67
C THR A 139 -5.83 -10.05 -4.92
N LYS A 140 -7.17 -10.01 -4.98
CA LYS A 140 -7.90 -9.48 -6.14
C LYS A 140 -7.65 -8.00 -6.36
N MET A 141 -7.70 -7.19 -5.29
CA MET A 141 -7.40 -5.76 -5.35
C MET A 141 -5.98 -5.50 -5.83
N TYR A 142 -5.01 -6.29 -5.35
CA TYR A 142 -3.65 -6.14 -5.85
C TYR A 142 -3.56 -6.46 -7.35
N ASN A 143 -4.13 -7.60 -7.77
CA ASN A 143 -4.08 -8.08 -9.16
C ASN A 143 -4.77 -7.16 -10.17
N GLU A 144 -5.85 -6.48 -9.77
CA GLU A 144 -6.70 -5.71 -10.70
C GLU A 144 -6.45 -4.21 -10.65
N PHE A 145 -5.77 -3.71 -9.61
CA PHE A 145 -5.60 -2.27 -9.41
C PHE A 145 -4.17 -1.90 -8.97
N MET A 146 -3.69 -2.42 -7.84
CA MET A 146 -2.41 -1.97 -7.27
C MET A 146 -1.21 -2.27 -8.18
N GLU A 147 -1.16 -3.45 -8.80
CA GLU A 147 -0.05 -3.86 -9.66
C GLU A 147 0.17 -2.90 -10.83
N ALA A 148 -0.88 -2.24 -11.32
CA ALA A 148 -0.76 -1.23 -12.37
C ALA A 148 -0.14 0.08 -11.86
N ILE A 149 -0.45 0.50 -10.62
CA ILE A 149 0.15 1.68 -9.99
C ILE A 149 1.64 1.43 -9.73
N ASP A 150 1.96 0.26 -9.18
CA ASP A 150 3.35 -0.18 -8.97
C ASP A 150 4.16 -0.17 -10.27
N ALA A 151 3.59 -0.68 -11.37
CA ALA A 151 4.27 -0.73 -12.65
C ALA A 151 4.56 0.66 -13.24
N ILE A 152 3.60 1.59 -13.14
CA ILE A 152 3.74 2.97 -13.62
C ILE A 152 4.90 3.66 -12.88
N ASP A 153 4.99 3.48 -11.57
CA ASP A 153 5.95 4.20 -10.76
C ASP A 153 7.36 3.55 -10.77
N THR A 154 7.43 2.22 -10.78
CA THR A 154 8.72 1.49 -10.84
C THR A 154 9.31 1.37 -12.25
N GLY A 155 8.66 1.96 -13.26
CA GLY A 155 9.16 2.00 -14.64
C GLY A 155 9.09 0.65 -15.36
N VAL A 156 8.22 -0.27 -14.92
CA VAL A 156 7.93 -1.49 -15.67
C VAL A 156 6.92 -1.13 -16.75
N GLU A 157 7.38 -1.03 -17.99
CA GLU A 157 6.45 -0.87 -19.11
C GLU A 157 5.52 -2.09 -19.19
N PRO A 158 4.20 -1.90 -19.40
CA PRO A 158 3.24 -3.00 -19.58
C PRO A 158 3.53 -3.91 -20.79
N ILE A 159 4.56 -3.60 -21.59
CA ILE A 159 4.91 -4.26 -22.83
C ILE A 159 6.28 -4.95 -22.64
N PRO A 160 6.37 -6.28 -22.83
CA PRO A 160 7.64 -6.99 -22.84
C PRO A 160 8.62 -6.35 -23.84
N SER A 161 9.90 -6.28 -23.50
CA SER A 161 10.95 -5.68 -24.37
C SER A 161 11.08 -6.34 -25.75
N ASP A 162 10.52 -7.54 -25.92
CA ASP A 162 10.47 -8.35 -27.13
C ASP A 162 9.14 -8.24 -27.90
N ALA A 163 8.14 -7.52 -27.38
CA ALA A 163 6.90 -7.24 -28.10
C ALA A 163 7.11 -6.08 -29.09
N LYS A 164 7.58 -6.41 -30.29
CA LYS A 164 7.45 -5.59 -31.50
C LYS A 164 6.18 -5.94 -32.27
#